data_AF-A0A969H7I1-F1
#
_entry.id   AF-A0A969H7I1-F1
#
_cell.length_a   1.000
_cell.length_b   1.000
_cell.length_c   1.000
_cell.angle_alpha   90.00
_cell.angle_beta   90.00
_cell.angle_gamma   90.00
#
_symmetry.space_group_name_H-M   'P 1'
#
loop_
_entity.id
_entity.type
_entity.pdbx_description
1 polymer ?
#
loop_
_entity_poly.entity_id
_entity_poly.type
_entity_poly.pdbx_seq_one_letter_code
_entity_poly.pdbx_strand_id
1 'polypeptide(L)'
;TGSPIIRSWPRPTGAAPPSSRGYLLQVLEGKVVLPAALDAWTGSSEKSWIHYIGGQLRLRQANPEGAETLIEQAAAPFLSYELGEYLESVRSQHEQIIDTVNLDTVQFAGWDKQALSQAESLVADFRTFCAVHQDELIALRIFYQQPFRRREVTFQMVKEVLERLRAERPALAPLRVWQAYQQLEKVDSRSPKEELIALVALIRRVTNLDEVLTPFDQTVDRNFKRWVFQKNAGAEHFSPAQMDWLRMIKEHIAASIHFDRDDLDYAPFDAHGGLAKMWQLFGEEMDTIIEEVNEALAA
;
A
#
# COMPACT_ATOMS: atom_id res chain seq x y z
N THR A 1 32.79 54.36 -10.45
CA THR A 1 34.05 53.77 -10.93
C THR A 1 33.99 52.28 -10.67
N GLY A 2 33.50 51.55 -11.67
CA GLY A 2 33.20 50.13 -11.54
C GLY A 2 34.04 49.29 -12.48
N SER A 3 34.30 48.07 -12.02
CA SER A 3 34.94 46.91 -12.68
C SER A 3 36.48 46.88 -12.66
N PRO A 4 37.12 45.69 -12.77
CA PRO A 4 36.68 44.30 -12.46
C PRO A 4 37.81 43.48 -11.77
N ILE A 5 37.65 42.13 -11.68
CA ILE A 5 38.65 41.02 -11.79
C ILE A 5 38.66 40.05 -10.59
N ILE A 6 38.60 38.71 -10.70
CA ILE A 6 38.40 37.65 -11.72
C ILE A 6 38.05 36.37 -10.89
N ARG A 7 37.20 35.47 -11.40
CA ARG A 7 37.50 34.02 -11.64
C ARG A 7 36.22 33.21 -11.90
N SER A 8 36.16 32.74 -13.14
CA SER A 8 35.32 31.69 -13.70
C SER A 8 35.21 30.46 -12.81
N TRP A 9 34.02 29.86 -12.77
CA TRP A 9 33.85 28.47 -12.35
C TRP A 9 33.46 27.59 -13.54
N PRO A 10 33.94 26.32 -13.57
CA PRO A 10 33.81 25.44 -14.72
C PRO A 10 32.44 24.75 -14.77
N ARG A 11 32.08 24.30 -15.97
CA ARG A 11 30.88 23.50 -16.27
C ARG A 11 30.84 22.22 -15.42
N PRO A 12 29.68 21.82 -14.85
CA PRO A 12 29.51 20.48 -14.34
C PRO A 12 29.42 19.53 -15.54
N THR A 13 30.49 18.78 -15.70
CA THR A 13 30.55 17.54 -16.45
C THR A 13 29.89 16.46 -15.59
N GLY A 14 28.90 15.75 -16.15
CA GLY A 14 28.52 14.38 -15.77
C GLY A 14 28.39 14.00 -14.28
N ALA A 15 27.75 14.80 -13.44
CA ALA A 15 27.40 14.40 -12.08
C ALA A 15 25.88 14.50 -11.87
N ALA A 16 25.28 13.46 -11.27
CA ALA A 16 23.87 13.44 -10.89
C ALA A 16 23.50 14.70 -10.10
N PRO A 17 22.30 15.29 -10.31
CA PRO A 17 21.94 16.53 -9.66
C PRO A 17 21.95 16.35 -8.13
N PRO A 18 22.42 17.35 -7.36
CA PRO A 18 22.40 17.31 -5.91
C PRO A 18 20.95 17.10 -5.43
N SER A 19 20.76 16.33 -4.34
CA SER A 19 19.45 15.98 -3.77
C SER A 19 18.39 17.06 -4.01
N SER A 20 17.31 16.68 -4.70
CA SER A 20 16.20 17.49 -5.23
C SER A 20 15.81 18.71 -4.39
N ARG A 21 15.80 18.58 -3.06
CA ARG A 21 15.42 19.63 -2.10
C ARG A 21 16.35 20.86 -2.09
N GLY A 22 17.66 20.67 -2.29
CA GLY A 22 18.64 21.75 -2.25
C GLY A 22 18.64 22.62 -3.51
N TYR A 23 18.29 22.03 -4.65
CA TYR A 23 18.32 22.70 -5.94
C TYR A 23 17.08 23.60 -6.17
N LEU A 24 15.90 23.15 -5.73
CA LEU A 24 14.66 23.95 -5.77
C LEU A 24 14.77 25.24 -4.94
N LEU A 25 15.44 25.18 -3.79
CA LEU A 25 15.74 26.36 -2.96
C LEU A 25 16.61 27.37 -3.71
N GLN A 26 17.60 26.92 -4.48
CA GLN A 26 18.45 27.83 -5.27
C GLN A 26 17.68 28.53 -6.40
N VAL A 27 16.67 27.87 -6.99
CA VAL A 27 15.78 28.49 -7.97
C VAL A 27 14.89 29.55 -7.30
N LEU A 28 14.32 29.24 -6.13
CA LEU A 28 13.50 30.18 -5.35
C LEU A 28 14.28 31.41 -4.87
N GLU A 29 15.56 31.22 -4.54
CA GLU A 29 16.48 32.30 -4.15
C GLU A 29 17.05 33.08 -5.35
N GLY A 30 16.68 32.73 -6.58
CA GLY A 30 17.15 33.40 -7.81
C GLY A 30 18.61 33.12 -8.16
N LYS A 31 19.25 32.15 -7.49
CA LYS A 31 20.64 31.73 -7.74
C LYS A 31 20.77 30.91 -9.03
N VAL A 32 19.66 30.30 -9.48
CA VAL A 32 19.57 29.56 -10.76
C VAL A 32 18.37 30.08 -11.55
N VAL A 33 18.58 30.40 -12.83
CA VAL A 33 17.50 30.86 -13.72
C VAL A 33 16.67 29.68 -14.24
N LEU A 34 15.36 29.91 -14.40
CA LEU A 34 14.38 28.87 -14.74
C LEU A 34 14.75 28.01 -15.97
N PRO A 35 15.26 28.55 -17.09
CA PRO A 35 15.68 27.72 -18.24
C PRO A 35 16.83 26.77 -17.91
N ALA A 36 17.82 27.23 -17.14
CA ALA A 36 18.94 26.40 -16.70
C ALA A 36 18.51 25.34 -15.69
N ALA A 37 17.45 25.59 -14.91
CA ALA A 37 16.86 24.60 -14.02
C ALA A 37 16.13 23.50 -14.81
N LEU A 38 15.39 23.87 -15.87
CA LEU A 38 14.65 22.92 -16.72
C LEU A 38 15.58 22.02 -17.56
N ASP A 39 16.71 22.55 -18.02
CA ASP A 39 17.72 21.80 -18.80
C ASP A 39 18.51 20.80 -17.93
N ALA A 40 18.62 21.05 -16.62
CA ALA A 40 19.38 20.21 -15.70
C ALA A 40 18.66 18.90 -15.30
N TRP A 41 17.37 18.75 -15.67
CA TRP A 41 16.53 17.62 -15.30
C TRP A 41 15.96 16.95 -16.54
N THR A 42 15.75 15.63 -16.49
CA THR A 42 15.26 14.84 -17.65
C THR A 42 13.87 14.25 -17.41
N GLY A 43 13.44 14.04 -16.17
CA GLY A 43 12.13 13.48 -15.82
C GLY A 43 10.96 14.45 -16.01
N SER A 44 9.85 13.95 -16.56
CA SER A 44 8.63 14.74 -16.78
C SER A 44 8.01 15.26 -15.48
N SER A 45 7.89 14.39 -14.46
CA SER A 45 7.36 14.74 -13.14
C SER A 45 8.23 15.76 -12.41
N GLU A 46 9.54 15.70 -12.59
CA GLU A 46 10.50 16.60 -11.95
C GLU A 46 10.47 17.99 -12.59
N LYS A 47 10.33 18.04 -13.92
CA LYS A 47 10.12 19.30 -14.65
C LYS A 47 8.81 19.97 -14.26
N SER A 48 7.75 19.21 -13.97
CA SER A 48 6.48 19.76 -13.49
C SER A 48 6.63 20.61 -12.23
N TRP A 49 7.46 20.18 -11.27
CA TRP A 49 7.72 20.98 -10.06
C TRP A 49 8.46 22.29 -10.36
N ILE A 50 9.40 22.27 -11.31
CA ILE A 50 10.15 23.45 -11.75
C ILE A 50 9.22 24.43 -12.48
N HIS A 51 8.33 23.93 -13.33
CA HIS A 51 7.30 24.73 -14.00
C HIS A 51 6.33 25.35 -12.99
N TYR A 52 5.86 24.59 -12.00
CA TYR A 52 4.97 25.09 -10.94
C TYR A 52 5.63 26.21 -10.12
N ILE A 53 6.87 26.01 -9.67
CA ILE A 53 7.64 27.01 -8.93
C ILE A 53 7.92 28.24 -9.79
N GLY A 54 8.25 28.05 -11.07
CA GLY A 54 8.40 29.12 -12.05
C GLY A 54 7.12 29.96 -12.18
N GLY A 55 5.95 29.32 -12.24
CA GLY A 55 4.65 29.98 -12.28
C GLY A 55 4.40 30.84 -11.02
N GLN A 56 4.67 30.29 -9.83
CA GLN A 56 4.55 31.03 -8.57
C GLN A 56 5.49 32.25 -8.50
N LEU A 57 6.72 32.13 -9.02
CA LEU A 57 7.65 33.25 -9.10
C LEU A 57 7.15 34.35 -10.05
N ARG A 58 6.51 33.99 -11.17
CA ARG A 58 5.92 34.95 -12.12
C ARG A 58 4.71 35.69 -11.55
N LEU A 59 3.86 35.01 -10.77
CA LEU A 59 2.78 35.66 -10.03
C LEU A 59 3.31 36.73 -9.07
N ARG A 60 4.38 36.43 -8.32
CA ARG A 60 5.03 37.38 -7.41
C ARG A 60 5.66 38.59 -8.12
N GLN A 61 6.01 38.43 -9.40
CA GLN A 61 6.53 39.50 -10.25
C GLN A 61 5.43 40.26 -11.01
N ALA A 62 4.16 40.06 -10.65
CA ALA A 62 3.00 40.65 -11.33
C ALA A 62 2.93 40.32 -12.84
N ASN A 63 3.41 39.13 -13.23
CA ASN A 63 3.30 38.60 -14.59
C ASN A 63 2.35 37.37 -14.61
N PRO A 64 1.02 37.60 -14.66
CA PRO A 64 0.04 36.52 -14.59
C PRO A 64 0.02 35.65 -15.85
N GLU A 65 0.19 36.22 -17.05
CA GLU A 65 0.21 35.46 -18.31
C GLU A 65 1.37 34.47 -18.35
N GLY A 66 2.57 34.91 -17.95
CA GLY A 66 3.74 34.03 -17.86
C GLY A 66 3.64 33.01 -16.74
N ALA A 67 2.80 33.26 -15.72
CA ALA A 67 2.53 32.27 -14.67
C ALA A 67 1.59 31.17 -15.15
N GLU A 68 0.52 31.55 -15.85
CA GLU A 68 -0.48 30.64 -16.41
C GLU A 68 0.18 29.61 -17.35
N THR A 69 0.98 30.08 -18.31
CA THR A 69 1.71 29.18 -19.23
C THR A 69 2.59 28.16 -18.50
N LEU A 70 3.24 28.57 -17.41
CA LEU A 70 4.11 27.68 -16.63
C LEU A 70 3.31 26.71 -15.75
N ILE A 71 2.14 27.12 -15.24
CA ILE A 71 1.25 26.24 -14.48
C ILE A 71 0.62 25.19 -15.40
N GLU A 72 0.23 25.57 -16.62
CA GLU A 72 -0.26 24.62 -17.63
C GLU A 72 0.79 23.58 -18.01
N GLN A 73 2.04 24.00 -18.21
CA GLN A 73 3.16 23.09 -18.47
C GLN A 73 3.45 22.16 -17.28
N ALA A 74 3.23 22.62 -16.05
CA ALA A 74 3.34 21.77 -14.86
C ALA A 74 2.26 20.70 -14.81
N ALA A 75 1.04 21.03 -15.23
CA ALA A 75 -0.11 20.14 -15.23
C ALA A 75 -0.16 19.19 -16.45
N ALA A 76 0.50 19.53 -17.56
CA ALA A 76 0.42 18.80 -18.82
C ALA A 76 0.67 17.28 -18.72
N PRO A 77 1.64 16.76 -17.94
CA PRO A 77 1.84 15.31 -17.79
C PRO A 77 0.65 14.61 -17.10
N PHE A 78 -0.03 15.30 -16.20
CA PHE A 78 -1.19 14.79 -15.44
C PHE A 78 -2.50 14.88 -16.21
N LEU A 79 -2.53 15.71 -17.25
CA LEU A 79 -3.65 15.87 -18.18
C LEU A 79 -3.48 15.04 -19.45
N SER A 80 -2.47 14.17 -19.49
CA SER A 80 -2.22 13.31 -20.65
C SER A 80 -3.35 12.30 -20.82
N TYR A 81 -3.82 12.15 -22.07
CA TYR A 81 -4.84 11.17 -22.42
C TYR A 81 -4.43 9.75 -22.00
N GLU A 82 -3.14 9.42 -22.06
CA GLU A 82 -2.59 8.13 -21.64
C GLU A 82 -2.71 7.88 -20.13
N LEU A 83 -2.45 8.89 -19.28
CA LEU A 83 -2.68 8.76 -17.84
C LEU A 83 -4.18 8.74 -17.52
N GLY A 84 -4.98 9.50 -18.26
CA GLY A 84 -6.45 9.47 -18.18
C GLY A 84 -7.01 8.08 -18.47
N GLU A 85 -6.63 7.47 -19.59
CA GLU A 85 -6.97 6.08 -19.94
C GLU A 85 -6.39 5.07 -18.97
N TYR A 86 -5.18 5.28 -18.44
CA TYR A 86 -4.62 4.42 -17.41
C TYR A 86 -5.46 4.49 -16.11
N LEU A 87 -5.81 5.68 -15.64
CA LEU A 87 -6.65 5.87 -14.47
C LEU A 87 -8.09 5.38 -14.70
N GLU A 88 -8.66 5.60 -15.89
CA GLU A 88 -9.96 5.07 -16.29
C GLU A 88 -9.93 3.55 -16.44
N SER A 89 -8.85 2.95 -16.94
CA SER A 89 -8.70 1.49 -17.03
C SER A 89 -8.47 0.86 -15.66
N VAL A 90 -7.70 1.49 -14.76
CA VAL A 90 -7.58 1.08 -13.35
C VAL A 90 -8.93 1.20 -12.66
N ARG A 91 -9.64 2.32 -12.82
CA ARG A 91 -10.99 2.53 -12.27
C ARG A 91 -11.99 1.54 -12.86
N SER A 92 -11.97 1.31 -14.17
CA SER A 92 -12.84 0.37 -14.88
C SER A 92 -12.55 -1.08 -14.50
N GLN A 93 -11.28 -1.46 -14.29
CA GLN A 93 -10.93 -2.77 -13.73
C GLN A 93 -11.48 -2.92 -12.30
N HIS A 94 -11.37 -1.89 -11.46
CA HIS A 94 -11.95 -1.92 -10.11
C HIS A 94 -13.50 -1.88 -10.13
N GLU A 95 -14.13 -1.14 -11.04
CA GLU A 95 -15.59 -1.07 -11.21
C GLU A 95 -16.19 -2.33 -11.86
N GLN A 96 -15.50 -2.96 -12.82
CA GLN A 96 -15.90 -4.26 -13.39
C GLN A 96 -15.73 -5.42 -12.39
N ILE A 97 -14.74 -5.35 -11.50
CA ILE A 97 -14.62 -6.29 -10.38
C ILE A 97 -15.81 -6.13 -9.42
N ILE A 98 -16.36 -4.92 -9.26
CA ILE A 98 -17.57 -4.69 -8.44
C ILE A 98 -18.83 -5.24 -9.13
N ASP A 99 -18.98 -5.11 -10.44
CA ASP A 99 -20.18 -5.58 -11.18
C ASP A 99 -20.22 -7.10 -11.44
N THR A 100 -19.07 -7.79 -11.28
CA THR A 100 -19.03 -9.27 -11.29
C THR A 100 -19.41 -9.90 -9.95
N VAL A 101 -19.55 -9.10 -8.89
CA VAL A 101 -20.19 -9.50 -7.63
C VAL A 101 -21.71 -9.32 -7.75
N ASN A 102 -22.30 -9.88 -8.80
CA ASN A 102 -23.71 -10.22 -8.74
C ASN A 102 -23.79 -11.47 -7.87
N LEU A 103 -23.88 -11.26 -6.56
CA LEU A 103 -24.25 -12.29 -5.60
C LEU A 103 -25.62 -12.79 -6.05
N ASP A 104 -25.63 -13.85 -6.87
CA ASP A 104 -26.81 -14.66 -7.05
C ASP A 104 -27.28 -15.01 -5.65
N THR A 105 -28.33 -14.33 -5.22
CA THR A 105 -29.02 -14.68 -3.99
C THR A 105 -29.56 -16.07 -4.26
N VAL A 106 -29.02 -17.05 -3.54
CA VAL A 106 -29.49 -18.42 -3.65
C VAL A 106 -30.95 -18.43 -3.19
N GLN A 107 -31.87 -18.31 -4.15
CA GLN A 107 -33.27 -18.70 -4.01
C GLN A 107 -33.34 -20.23 -4.02
N PHE A 108 -32.72 -20.86 -3.02
CA PHE A 108 -32.94 -22.27 -2.78
C PHE A 108 -32.75 -22.61 -1.30
N ALA A 109 -33.85 -22.54 -0.55
CA ALA A 109 -34.00 -23.13 0.78
C ALA A 109 -34.25 -24.65 0.65
N GLY A 110 -33.33 -25.36 0.00
CA GLY A 110 -33.39 -26.82 -0.13
C GLY A 110 -32.60 -27.49 0.99
N TRP A 111 -33.33 -27.94 2.02
CA TRP A 111 -32.93 -28.94 3.04
C TRP A 111 -31.48 -28.80 3.55
N ASP A 112 -31.30 -28.03 4.62
CA ASP A 112 -30.09 -27.77 5.43
C ASP A 112 -28.87 -28.72 5.22
N LYS A 113 -29.12 -30.04 5.16
CA LYS A 113 -28.10 -31.08 4.86
C LYS A 113 -27.39 -30.93 3.51
N GLN A 114 -28.09 -30.56 2.43
CA GLN A 114 -27.48 -30.42 1.11
C GLN A 114 -26.63 -29.14 1.04
N ALA A 115 -27.12 -28.05 1.62
CA ALA A 115 -26.36 -26.80 1.74
C ALA A 115 -25.09 -27.00 2.58
N LEU A 116 -25.19 -27.68 3.72
CA LEU A 116 -24.04 -28.04 4.56
C LEU A 116 -23.03 -28.91 3.79
N SER A 117 -23.47 -29.94 3.08
CA SER A 117 -22.56 -30.79 2.29
C SER A 117 -21.86 -30.02 1.16
N GLN A 118 -22.53 -29.07 0.53
CA GLN A 118 -21.91 -28.18 -0.47
C GLN A 118 -20.87 -27.26 0.17
N ALA A 119 -21.17 -26.68 1.33
CA ALA A 119 -20.20 -25.88 2.08
C ALA A 119 -18.98 -26.70 2.49
N GLU A 120 -19.17 -27.93 2.99
CA GLU A 120 -18.08 -28.86 3.33
C GLU A 120 -17.20 -29.17 2.11
N SER A 121 -17.82 -29.48 0.96
CA SER A 121 -17.09 -29.74 -0.29
C SER A 121 -16.29 -28.52 -0.72
N LEU A 122 -16.87 -27.32 -0.65
CA LEU A 122 -16.24 -26.09 -1.10
C LEU A 122 -15.03 -25.72 -0.23
N VAL A 123 -15.16 -25.90 1.10
CA VAL A 123 -14.04 -25.74 2.04
C VAL A 123 -12.95 -26.79 1.81
N ALA A 124 -13.33 -28.05 1.57
CA ALA A 124 -12.39 -29.13 1.28
C ALA A 124 -11.62 -28.91 -0.03
N ASP A 125 -12.30 -28.43 -1.07
CA ASP A 125 -11.69 -28.09 -2.36
C ASP A 125 -10.73 -26.93 -2.23
N PHE A 126 -11.10 -25.88 -1.48
CA PHE A 126 -10.21 -24.75 -1.20
C PHE A 126 -8.97 -25.19 -0.41
N ARG A 127 -9.13 -26.05 0.61
CA ARG A 127 -8.00 -26.64 1.34
C ARG A 127 -7.08 -27.42 0.41
N THR A 128 -7.65 -28.22 -0.48
CA THR A 128 -6.90 -29.01 -1.46
C THR A 128 -6.12 -28.11 -2.42
N PHE A 129 -6.76 -27.06 -2.95
CA PHE A 129 -6.10 -26.07 -3.78
C PHE A 129 -4.89 -25.46 -3.08
N CYS A 130 -5.07 -24.94 -1.85
CA CYS A 130 -3.97 -24.34 -1.10
C CYS A 130 -2.82 -25.32 -0.84
N ALA A 131 -3.12 -26.60 -0.57
CA ALA A 131 -2.11 -27.61 -0.32
C ALA A 131 -1.31 -28.01 -1.58
N VAL A 132 -1.98 -28.10 -2.74
CA VAL A 132 -1.36 -28.45 -4.02
C VAL A 132 -0.41 -27.36 -4.51
N HIS A 133 -0.79 -26.08 -4.34
CA HIS A 133 0.03 -24.95 -4.81
C HIS A 133 0.99 -24.39 -3.75
N GLN A 134 1.14 -25.05 -2.58
CA GLN A 134 1.94 -24.51 -1.49
C GLN A 134 3.42 -24.32 -1.84
N ASP A 135 3.98 -25.14 -2.73
CA ASP A 135 5.41 -25.05 -3.09
C ASP A 135 5.66 -24.03 -4.20
N GLU A 136 4.64 -23.77 -5.03
CA GLU A 136 4.69 -22.85 -6.17
C GLU A 136 4.41 -21.41 -5.77
N LEU A 137 3.37 -21.18 -4.97
CA LEU A 137 2.93 -19.84 -4.58
C LEU A 137 3.61 -19.41 -3.28
N ILE A 138 4.38 -18.32 -3.35
CA ILE A 138 5.25 -17.87 -2.25
C ILE A 138 4.46 -17.62 -0.96
N ALA A 139 3.31 -16.93 -1.03
CA ALA A 139 2.47 -16.70 0.14
C ALA A 139 2.05 -18.01 0.82
N LEU A 140 1.54 -18.98 0.04
CA LEU A 140 1.12 -20.27 0.58
C LEU A 140 2.30 -21.01 1.21
N ARG A 141 3.46 -21.04 0.55
CA ARG A 141 4.67 -21.65 1.10
C ARG A 141 5.02 -21.09 2.47
N ILE A 142 4.96 -19.76 2.60
CA ILE A 142 5.26 -19.08 3.85
C ILE A 142 4.25 -19.47 4.94
N PHE A 143 2.95 -19.42 4.63
CA PHE A 143 1.90 -19.78 5.58
C PHE A 143 2.02 -21.23 6.08
N TYR A 144 2.29 -22.19 5.18
CA TYR A 144 2.41 -23.61 5.51
C TYR A 144 3.72 -23.98 6.22
N GLN A 145 4.85 -23.45 5.78
CA GLN A 145 6.16 -24.03 6.09
C GLN A 145 7.14 -23.07 6.79
N GLN A 146 6.91 -21.76 6.74
CA GLN A 146 7.93 -20.77 7.13
C GLN A 146 7.37 -19.71 8.11
N PRO A 147 7.05 -20.08 9.37
CA PRO A 147 6.46 -19.15 10.33
C PRO A 147 7.20 -17.82 10.50
N PHE A 148 8.53 -17.87 10.58
CA PHE A 148 9.38 -16.68 10.72
C PHE A 148 9.32 -15.71 9.53
N ARG A 149 8.96 -16.20 8.34
CA ARG A 149 8.88 -15.39 7.12
C ARG A 149 7.49 -14.80 6.87
N ARG A 150 6.51 -15.02 7.76
CA ARG A 150 5.16 -14.44 7.62
C ARG A 150 5.17 -12.92 7.59
N ARG A 151 6.15 -12.31 8.27
CA ARG A 151 6.44 -10.87 8.23
C ARG A 151 6.89 -10.35 6.87
N GLU A 152 7.16 -11.23 5.90
CA GLU A 152 7.55 -10.89 4.53
C GLU A 152 6.40 -11.12 3.53
N VAL A 153 5.22 -11.55 3.99
CA VAL A 153 4.08 -11.80 3.10
C VAL A 153 3.50 -10.47 2.67
N THR A 154 3.65 -10.15 1.38
CA THR A 154 3.14 -8.90 0.82
C THR A 154 1.80 -9.07 0.13
N PHE A 155 1.12 -7.94 -0.10
CA PHE A 155 -0.08 -7.85 -0.92
C PHE A 155 0.06 -8.54 -2.28
N GLN A 156 1.20 -8.33 -2.95
CA GLN A 156 1.46 -8.90 -4.27
C GLN A 156 1.53 -10.44 -4.23
N MET A 157 2.15 -11.02 -3.19
CA MET A 157 2.20 -12.48 -3.05
C MET A 157 0.81 -13.10 -2.85
N VAL A 158 -0.08 -12.43 -2.12
CA VAL A 158 -1.48 -12.89 -1.94
C VAL A 158 -2.30 -12.68 -3.20
N LYS A 159 -2.06 -11.59 -3.93
CA LYS A 159 -2.68 -11.34 -5.24
C LYS A 159 -2.35 -12.45 -6.24
N GLU A 160 -1.13 -12.95 -6.26
CA GLU A 160 -0.76 -14.10 -7.10
C GLU A 160 -1.57 -15.36 -6.77
N VAL A 161 -1.86 -15.60 -5.48
CA VAL A 161 -2.75 -16.69 -5.07
C VAL A 161 -4.17 -16.48 -5.59
N LEU A 162 -4.70 -15.26 -5.48
CA LEU A 162 -6.04 -14.94 -5.96
C LEU A 162 -6.17 -15.14 -7.47
N GLU A 163 -5.21 -14.62 -8.24
CA GLU A 163 -5.22 -14.76 -9.70
C GLU A 163 -5.11 -16.22 -10.13
N ARG A 164 -4.30 -17.02 -9.42
CA ARG A 164 -4.23 -18.45 -9.67
C ARG A 164 -5.55 -19.17 -9.36
N LEU A 165 -6.16 -18.84 -8.23
CA LEU A 165 -7.42 -19.41 -7.79
C LEU A 165 -8.55 -19.11 -8.80
N ARG A 166 -8.61 -17.88 -9.31
CA ARG A 166 -9.57 -17.46 -10.33
C ARG A 166 -9.39 -18.21 -11.65
N ALA A 167 -8.15 -18.41 -12.08
CA ALA A 167 -7.84 -19.10 -13.33
C ALA A 167 -8.19 -20.60 -13.29
N GLU A 168 -7.84 -21.29 -12.21
CA GLU A 168 -7.99 -22.76 -12.15
C GLU A 168 -9.30 -23.22 -11.52
N ARG A 169 -9.81 -22.47 -10.53
CA ARG A 169 -10.95 -22.86 -9.69
C ARG A 169 -11.88 -21.68 -9.41
N PRO A 170 -12.53 -21.08 -10.44
CA PRO A 170 -13.39 -19.90 -10.27
C PRO A 170 -14.58 -20.12 -9.31
N ALA A 171 -15.00 -21.37 -9.10
CA ALA A 171 -16.01 -21.71 -8.10
C ALA A 171 -15.56 -21.42 -6.65
N LEU A 172 -14.25 -21.37 -6.40
CA LEU A 172 -13.63 -21.10 -5.11
C LEU A 172 -13.33 -19.61 -4.87
N ALA A 173 -14.10 -18.71 -5.48
CA ALA A 173 -13.97 -17.27 -5.22
C ALA A 173 -13.97 -16.98 -3.70
N PRO A 174 -13.05 -16.14 -3.17
CA PRO A 174 -12.84 -16.01 -1.72
C PRO A 174 -14.12 -15.74 -0.92
N LEU A 175 -14.99 -14.85 -1.40
CA LEU A 175 -16.23 -14.52 -0.69
C LEU A 175 -17.23 -15.70 -0.63
N ARG A 176 -17.20 -16.62 -1.61
CA ARG A 176 -18.00 -17.86 -1.56
C ARG A 176 -17.44 -18.85 -0.55
N VAL A 177 -16.11 -19.01 -0.52
CA VAL A 177 -15.44 -19.86 0.48
C VAL A 177 -15.67 -19.32 1.89
N TRP A 178 -15.63 -18.00 2.05
CA TRP A 178 -15.98 -17.32 3.30
C TRP A 178 -17.39 -17.69 3.78
N GLN A 179 -18.40 -17.58 2.92
CA GLN A 179 -19.78 -17.94 3.25
C GLN A 179 -19.92 -19.41 3.65
N ALA A 180 -19.22 -20.32 2.98
CA ALA A 180 -19.19 -21.73 3.35
C ALA A 180 -18.64 -21.92 4.78
N TYR A 181 -17.52 -21.28 5.12
CA TYR A 181 -16.99 -21.30 6.48
C TYR A 181 -17.95 -20.69 7.51
N GLN A 182 -18.62 -19.57 7.19
CA GLN A 182 -19.61 -18.98 8.09
C GLN A 182 -20.74 -19.95 8.44
N GLN A 183 -21.23 -20.70 7.45
CA GLN A 183 -22.28 -21.69 7.66
C GLN A 183 -21.81 -22.86 8.53
N LEU A 184 -20.61 -23.39 8.24
CA LEU A 184 -20.07 -24.55 8.95
C LEU A 184 -19.63 -24.23 10.38
N GLU A 185 -18.96 -23.09 10.58
CA GLU A 185 -18.36 -22.71 11.85
C GLU A 185 -19.27 -21.78 12.68
N LYS A 186 -20.42 -21.38 12.12
CA LYS A 186 -21.41 -20.50 12.77
C LYS A 186 -20.80 -19.17 13.22
N VAL A 187 -19.90 -18.63 12.39
CA VAL A 187 -19.23 -17.36 12.66
C VAL A 187 -20.13 -16.20 12.24
N ASP A 188 -20.55 -15.40 13.22
CA ASP A 188 -21.32 -14.17 13.02
C ASP A 188 -20.39 -12.99 12.70
N SER A 189 -19.62 -13.13 11.63
CA SER A 189 -18.70 -12.09 11.14
C SER A 189 -19.16 -11.60 9.78
N ARG A 190 -19.27 -10.29 9.59
CA ARG A 190 -19.48 -9.74 8.25
C ARG A 190 -18.29 -10.14 7.35
N SER A 191 -18.58 -10.60 6.13
CA SER A 191 -17.51 -10.84 5.15
C SER A 191 -16.78 -9.54 4.84
N PRO A 192 -15.44 -9.57 4.67
CA PRO A 192 -14.71 -8.44 4.12
C PRO A 192 -15.30 -8.01 2.78
N LYS A 193 -15.25 -6.70 2.49
CA LYS A 193 -15.65 -6.19 1.16
C LYS A 193 -14.62 -6.55 0.08
N GLU A 194 -13.37 -6.67 0.48
CA GLU A 194 -12.25 -6.91 -0.41
C GLU A 194 -11.88 -8.39 -0.45
N GLU A 195 -11.82 -8.95 -1.66
CA GLU A 195 -11.52 -10.38 -1.86
C GLU A 195 -10.15 -10.79 -1.34
N LEU A 196 -9.15 -9.91 -1.45
CA LEU A 196 -7.79 -10.20 -1.00
C LEU A 196 -7.72 -10.35 0.52
N ILE A 197 -8.38 -9.45 1.26
CA ILE A 197 -8.47 -9.56 2.73
C ILE A 197 -9.23 -10.81 3.15
N ALA A 198 -10.32 -11.16 2.46
CA ALA A 198 -11.00 -12.42 2.68
C ALA A 198 -10.07 -13.61 2.44
N LEU A 199 -9.28 -13.59 1.36
CA LEU A 199 -8.34 -14.66 1.02
C LEU A 199 -7.26 -14.85 2.09
N VAL A 200 -6.73 -13.79 2.68
CA VAL A 200 -5.75 -13.88 3.78
C VAL A 200 -6.32 -14.65 4.96
N ALA A 201 -7.49 -14.24 5.44
CA ALA A 201 -8.18 -14.89 6.55
C ALA A 201 -8.50 -16.36 6.24
N LEU A 202 -8.90 -16.67 5.01
CA LEU A 202 -9.15 -18.04 4.56
C LEU A 202 -7.88 -18.90 4.54
N ILE A 203 -6.75 -18.36 4.06
CA ILE A 203 -5.47 -19.06 4.07
C ILE A 203 -5.02 -19.32 5.51
N ARG A 204 -5.11 -18.32 6.39
CA ARG A 204 -4.82 -18.47 7.83
C ARG A 204 -5.68 -19.55 8.47
N ARG A 205 -6.96 -19.60 8.11
CA ARG A 205 -7.89 -20.61 8.59
C ARG A 205 -7.50 -22.02 8.13
N VAL A 206 -7.25 -22.20 6.83
CA VAL A 206 -6.87 -23.50 6.23
C VAL A 206 -5.54 -24.02 6.76
N THR A 207 -4.59 -23.11 7.02
CA THR A 207 -3.27 -23.45 7.58
C THR A 207 -3.29 -23.61 9.10
N ASN A 208 -4.46 -23.51 9.73
CA ASN A 208 -4.69 -23.64 11.18
C ASN A 208 -3.93 -22.61 12.02
N LEU A 209 -3.68 -21.42 11.46
CA LEU A 209 -3.21 -20.27 12.24
C LEU A 209 -4.34 -19.69 13.07
N ASP A 210 -5.53 -19.65 12.48
CA ASP A 210 -6.75 -19.32 13.19
C ASP A 210 -7.58 -20.62 13.33
N GLU A 211 -8.00 -20.94 14.56
CA GLU A 211 -8.79 -22.14 14.87
C GLU A 211 -10.19 -22.09 14.25
N VAL A 212 -10.72 -20.87 14.08
CA VAL A 212 -11.99 -20.55 13.44
C VAL A 212 -11.80 -19.39 12.49
N LEU A 213 -12.65 -19.29 11.47
CA LEU A 213 -12.61 -18.21 10.50
C LEU A 213 -12.71 -16.88 11.23
N THR A 214 -11.64 -16.10 11.15
CA THR A 214 -11.52 -14.81 11.84
C THR A 214 -11.21 -13.74 10.80
N PRO A 215 -11.98 -12.64 10.74
CA PRO A 215 -11.62 -11.49 9.93
C PRO A 215 -10.20 -11.00 10.22
N PHE A 216 -9.46 -10.68 9.16
CA PHE A 216 -8.03 -10.38 9.30
C PHE A 216 -7.77 -9.11 10.13
N ASP A 217 -8.64 -8.10 10.01
CA ASP A 217 -8.64 -6.90 10.86
C ASP A 217 -8.74 -7.24 12.35
N GLN A 218 -9.57 -8.21 12.74
CA GLN A 218 -9.69 -8.67 14.13
C GLN A 218 -8.43 -9.38 14.61
N THR A 219 -7.79 -10.18 13.75
CA THR A 219 -6.51 -10.80 14.03
C THR A 219 -5.43 -9.74 14.24
N VAL A 220 -5.32 -8.77 13.32
CA VAL A 220 -4.40 -7.64 13.41
C VAL A 220 -4.63 -6.83 14.69
N ASP A 221 -5.87 -6.51 15.03
CA ASP A 221 -6.23 -5.78 16.25
C ASP A 221 -5.82 -6.52 17.52
N ARG A 222 -6.10 -7.82 17.59
CA ARG A 222 -5.72 -8.68 18.73
C ARG A 222 -4.21 -8.74 18.88
N ASN A 223 -3.51 -8.97 17.77
CA ASN A 223 -2.06 -9.07 17.74
C ASN A 223 -1.38 -7.75 18.11
N PHE A 224 -1.88 -6.63 17.59
CA PHE A 224 -1.41 -5.28 17.91
C PHE A 224 -1.57 -4.97 19.39
N LYS A 225 -2.75 -5.24 19.97
CA LYS A 225 -2.99 -5.03 21.42
C LYS A 225 -1.99 -5.82 22.27
N ARG A 226 -1.74 -7.09 21.90
CA ARG A 226 -0.77 -7.95 22.60
C ARG A 226 0.66 -7.40 22.49
N TRP A 227 1.08 -7.02 21.29
CA TRP A 227 2.42 -6.48 21.04
C TRP A 227 2.67 -5.15 21.76
N VAL A 228 1.73 -4.21 21.68
CA VAL A 228 1.80 -2.93 22.39
C VAL A 228 1.85 -3.13 23.91
N PHE A 229 1.05 -4.07 24.45
CA PHE A 229 1.07 -4.37 25.88
C PHE A 229 2.42 -4.93 26.32
N GLN A 230 3.02 -5.82 25.52
CA GLN A 230 4.35 -6.37 25.80
C GLN A 230 5.44 -5.28 25.74
N LYS A 231 5.41 -4.40 24.72
CA LYS A 231 6.35 -3.27 24.61
C LYS A 231 6.24 -2.29 25.76
N ASN A 232 5.01 -2.00 26.20
CA ASN A 232 4.76 -1.09 27.32
C ASN A 232 4.93 -1.75 28.71
N ALA A 233 5.27 -3.03 28.80
CA ALA A 233 5.54 -3.68 30.10
C ALA A 233 6.93 -3.32 30.67
N GLY A 234 7.80 -2.68 29.87
CA GLY A 234 9.11 -2.19 30.29
C GLY A 234 9.09 -0.78 30.89
N ALA A 235 10.28 -0.20 31.11
CA ALA A 235 10.44 1.17 31.60
C ALA A 235 10.21 2.24 30.53
N GLU A 236 10.29 1.85 29.26
CA GLU A 236 10.04 2.72 28.11
C GLU A 236 8.61 2.47 27.60
N HIS A 237 7.90 3.57 27.35
CA HIS A 237 6.53 3.53 26.87
C HIS A 237 6.42 4.35 25.59
N PHE A 238 5.59 3.90 24.66
CA PHE A 238 5.27 4.70 23.50
C PHE A 238 4.56 5.99 23.93
N SER A 239 5.08 7.11 23.46
CA SER A 239 4.40 8.41 23.57
C SER A 239 3.05 8.37 22.82
N PRO A 240 2.11 9.28 23.16
CA PRO A 240 0.84 9.38 22.42
C PRO A 240 1.03 9.51 20.90
N ALA A 241 2.03 10.29 20.47
CA ALA A 241 2.32 10.48 19.05
C ALA A 241 2.86 9.20 18.38
N GLN A 242 3.73 8.45 19.05
CA GLN A 242 4.19 7.14 18.55
C GLN A 242 3.01 6.15 18.47
N MET A 243 2.13 6.15 19.47
CA MET A 243 0.93 5.28 19.47
C MET A 243 -0.04 5.60 18.33
N ASP A 244 -0.26 6.88 18.03
CA ASP A 244 -1.11 7.27 16.90
C ASP A 244 -0.52 6.82 15.56
N TRP A 245 0.80 6.92 15.42
CA TRP A 245 1.53 6.38 14.26
C TRP A 245 1.41 4.87 14.14
N LEU A 246 1.64 4.14 15.24
CA LEU A 246 1.50 2.68 15.27
C LEU A 246 0.07 2.23 14.94
N ARG A 247 -0.96 3.00 15.32
CA ARG A 247 -2.34 2.73 14.92
C ARG A 247 -2.54 2.91 13.41
N MET A 248 -1.99 3.95 12.79
CA MET A 248 -2.07 4.12 11.34
C MET A 248 -1.38 2.96 10.59
N ILE A 249 -0.21 2.53 11.06
CA ILE A 249 0.50 1.36 10.51
C ILE A 249 -0.36 0.09 10.66
N LYS A 250 -0.97 -0.10 11.83
CA LYS A 250 -1.89 -1.23 12.06
C LYS A 250 -3.08 -1.22 11.09
N GLU A 251 -3.73 -0.07 10.88
CA GLU A 251 -4.84 0.05 9.92
C GLU A 251 -4.37 -0.23 8.48
N HIS A 252 -3.17 0.24 8.12
CA HIS A 252 -2.58 -0.05 6.82
C HIS A 252 -2.36 -1.57 6.65
N ILE A 253 -1.71 -2.24 7.61
CA ILE A 253 -1.48 -3.69 7.59
C ILE A 253 -2.80 -4.47 7.53
N ALA A 254 -3.85 -4.02 8.21
CA ALA A 254 -5.17 -4.67 8.12
C ALA A 254 -5.76 -4.64 6.69
N ALA A 255 -5.38 -3.65 5.86
CA ALA A 255 -5.84 -3.46 4.49
C ALA A 255 -4.86 -3.97 3.41
N SER A 256 -3.55 -4.02 3.70
CA SER A 256 -2.50 -4.37 2.71
C SER A 256 -1.65 -5.58 3.10
N ILE A 257 -1.84 -6.12 4.30
CA ILE A 257 -1.14 -7.28 4.91
C ILE A 257 0.27 -6.97 5.41
N HIS A 258 0.93 -5.98 4.84
CA HIS A 258 2.33 -5.68 5.07
C HIS A 258 2.58 -4.17 5.06
N PHE A 259 3.59 -3.73 5.78
CA PHE A 259 4.02 -2.33 5.80
C PHE A 259 5.51 -2.21 5.52
N ASP A 260 5.87 -1.49 4.48
CA ASP A 260 7.23 -1.20 4.08
C ASP A 260 7.57 0.27 4.25
N ARG A 261 8.87 0.60 4.17
CA ARG A 261 9.34 1.97 4.22
C ARG A 261 8.71 2.85 3.14
N ASP A 262 8.49 2.29 1.96
CA ASP A 262 7.94 3.02 0.81
C ASP A 262 6.47 3.45 1.06
N ASP A 263 5.74 2.75 1.92
CA ASP A 263 4.36 3.12 2.30
C ASP A 263 4.30 4.47 3.03
N LEU A 264 5.41 4.92 3.62
CA LEU A 264 5.52 6.21 4.30
C LEU A 264 5.42 7.41 3.35
N ASP A 265 5.59 7.20 2.05
CA ASP A 265 5.47 8.24 1.02
C ASP A 265 4.04 8.38 0.48
N TYR A 266 3.10 7.55 0.95
CA TYR A 266 1.70 7.54 0.52
C TYR A 266 0.73 7.88 1.66
N ALA A 267 -0.53 8.15 1.29
CA ALA A 267 -1.59 8.44 2.24
C ALA A 267 -1.88 7.22 3.15
N PRO A 268 -2.15 7.44 4.45
CA PRO A 268 -2.26 8.75 5.12
C PRO A 268 -0.92 9.32 5.62
N PHE A 269 0.20 8.59 5.51
CA PHE A 269 1.45 8.92 6.17
C PHE A 269 2.10 10.19 5.63
N ASP A 270 2.05 10.41 4.31
CA ASP A 270 2.54 11.61 3.64
C ASP A 270 1.98 12.91 4.24
N ALA A 271 0.67 12.94 4.50
CA ALA A 271 -0.03 14.05 5.13
C ALA A 271 0.38 14.27 6.60
N HIS A 272 0.90 13.24 7.25
CA HIS A 272 1.43 13.28 8.61
C HIS A 272 2.95 13.49 8.67
N GLY A 273 3.61 13.77 7.54
CA GLY A 273 5.04 14.06 7.44
C GLY A 273 5.90 12.87 7.04
N GLY A 274 5.28 11.74 6.70
CA GLY A 274 5.87 10.55 6.07
C GLY A 274 7.11 10.02 6.80
N LEU A 275 8.09 9.58 6.00
CA LEU A 275 9.32 8.99 6.49
C LEU A 275 10.07 9.89 7.48
N ALA A 276 10.10 11.21 7.24
CA ALA A 276 10.76 12.15 8.14
C ALA A 276 10.10 12.21 9.52
N LYS A 277 8.76 12.10 9.58
CA LYS A 277 8.04 12.07 10.85
C LYS A 277 8.24 10.75 11.58
N MET A 278 8.22 9.63 10.86
CA MET A 278 8.52 8.31 11.44
C MET A 278 9.93 8.32 12.08
N TRP A 279 10.94 8.82 11.36
CA TRP A 279 12.31 8.96 11.89
C TRP A 279 12.37 9.91 13.10
N GLN A 280 11.62 11.01 13.11
CA GLN A 280 11.55 11.90 14.27
C GLN A 280 10.99 11.18 15.53
N LEU A 281 10.03 10.27 15.34
CA LEU A 281 9.35 9.58 16.43
C LEU A 281 10.10 8.37 16.95
N PHE A 282 10.75 7.60 16.07
CA PHE A 282 11.38 6.33 16.43
C PHE A 282 12.91 6.32 16.27
N GLY A 283 13.50 7.29 15.57
CA GLY A 283 14.95 7.40 15.41
C GLY A 283 15.57 6.15 14.81
N GLU A 284 16.65 5.69 15.41
CA GLU A 284 17.40 4.49 14.98
C GLU A 284 16.57 3.21 15.06
N GLU A 285 15.54 3.16 15.90
CA GLU A 285 14.66 2.00 16.08
C GLU A 285 13.58 1.91 14.99
N MET A 286 13.50 2.86 14.06
CA MET A 286 12.44 2.90 13.03
C MET A 286 12.31 1.60 12.26
N ASP A 287 13.42 1.10 11.70
CA ASP A 287 13.41 -0.11 10.86
C ASP A 287 13.05 -1.34 11.71
N THR A 288 13.57 -1.42 12.95
CA THR A 288 13.21 -2.46 13.92
C THR A 288 11.72 -2.44 14.25
N ILE A 289 11.12 -1.27 14.45
CA ILE A 289 9.67 -1.14 14.69
C ILE A 289 8.87 -1.64 13.48
N ILE A 290 9.30 -1.34 12.25
CA ILE A 290 8.64 -1.83 11.04
C ILE A 290 8.68 -3.37 10.99
N GLU A 291 9.86 -3.97 11.20
CA GLU A 291 10.03 -5.42 11.21
C GLU A 291 9.18 -6.09 12.31
N GLU A 292 9.22 -5.55 13.52
CA GLU A 292 8.49 -6.09 14.67
C GLU A 292 6.98 -6.00 14.50
N VAL A 293 6.47 -4.89 13.95
CA VAL A 293 5.03 -4.72 13.73
C VAL A 293 4.55 -5.69 12.64
N ASN A 294 5.28 -5.84 11.54
CA ASN A 294 4.95 -6.83 10.51
C ASN A 294 4.96 -8.25 11.08
N GLU A 295 5.96 -8.60 11.88
CA GLU A 295 6.04 -9.91 12.52
C GLU A 295 4.91 -10.15 13.50
N ALA A 296 4.67 -9.20 14.40
CA ALA A 296 3.68 -9.35 15.44
C ALA A 296 2.26 -9.42 14.89
N LEU A 297 1.94 -8.62 13.86
CA LEU A 297 0.59 -8.55 13.31
C LEU A 297 0.30 -9.68 12.33
N ALA A 298 1.29 -10.18 11.59
CA ALA A 298 1.14 -11.34 10.70
C ALA A 298 1.02 -12.68 11.44
N ALA A 299 1.39 -12.75 12.73
CA ALA A 299 1.42 -13.97 13.54
C ALA A 299 0.07 -14.69 13.67
#